data_AF-A0A8D1ZPM8-F1
#
_entry.id   AF-A0A8D1ZPM8-F1
#
_cell.length_a   1.000
_cell.length_b   1.000
_cell.length_c   1.000
_cell.angle_alpha   90.00
_cell.angle_beta   90.00
_cell.angle_gamma   90.00
#
_symmetry.space_group_name_H-M   'P 1'
#
loop_
_entity.id
_entity.type
_entity.pdbx_description
1 polymer ?
#
loop_
_entity_poly.entity_id
_entity_poly.type
_entity_poly.pdbx_seq_one_letter_code
_entity_poly.pdbx_strand_id
1 'polypeptide(L)'
;MKRQRTITQMREKGKPPEKQLSDEEILSLQEKDFRLLMLKMMQDVGNKLEAKMDNLQETLTKEIQDIKLKQEEMHNTITEIKNSLEAANSRIQEAEEHISGVEDRLVEITDAEQKREKRLKTNEESLRELWDNVKRTNSRIIEVPGEEREKGTEKVFQEIIAENVPNLGKEPLTQIQEAQQEYHIK
;
A
#
# COMPACT_ATOMS: atom_id res chain seq x y z
N MET A 1 27.47 112.28 -103.78
CA MET A 1 26.33 111.39 -103.46
C MET A 1 26.63 110.65 -102.17
N LYS A 2 25.80 110.84 -101.13
CA LYS A 2 26.02 110.31 -99.77
C LYS A 2 25.71 108.81 -99.72
N ARG A 3 26.61 107.98 -99.19
CA ARG A 3 26.36 106.56 -98.86
C ARG A 3 26.00 106.46 -97.38
N GLN A 4 24.77 106.05 -97.08
CA GLN A 4 24.32 105.68 -95.74
C GLN A 4 24.78 104.26 -95.42
N ARG A 5 25.41 104.06 -94.25
CA ARG A 5 25.66 102.74 -93.66
C ARG A 5 24.77 102.60 -92.43
N THR A 6 23.85 101.65 -92.50
CA THR A 6 22.96 101.23 -91.41
C THR A 6 23.71 100.25 -90.50
N ILE A 7 23.79 100.55 -89.20
CA ILE A 7 24.33 99.63 -88.19
C ILE A 7 23.16 98.77 -87.69
N THR A 8 23.29 97.45 -87.86
CA THR A 8 22.34 96.47 -87.32
C THR A 8 22.81 96.06 -85.92
N GLN A 9 22.05 96.39 -84.88
CA GLN A 9 22.29 95.87 -83.53
C GLN A 9 21.62 94.49 -83.42
N MET A 10 22.43 93.45 -83.17
CA MET A 10 21.91 92.14 -82.79
C MET A 10 21.43 92.21 -81.34
N ARG A 11 20.12 92.05 -81.14
CA ARG A 11 19.47 91.98 -79.84
C ARG A 11 19.77 90.62 -79.22
N GLU A 12 20.50 90.61 -78.11
CA GLU A 12 20.65 89.42 -77.27
C GLU A 12 19.25 88.91 -76.88
N LYS A 13 18.94 87.67 -77.30
CA LYS A 13 17.75 86.97 -76.83
C LYS A 13 17.99 86.56 -75.38
N GLY A 14 17.32 87.26 -74.47
CA GLY A 14 17.30 86.91 -73.04
C GLY A 14 16.87 85.46 -72.82
N LYS A 15 17.62 84.78 -71.96
CA LYS A 15 17.28 83.50 -71.32
C LYS A 15 15.82 83.56 -70.81
N PRO A 16 15.00 82.49 -70.96
CA PRO A 16 13.66 82.50 -70.37
C PRO A 16 13.79 82.66 -68.85
N PRO A 17 12.85 83.35 -68.16
CA PRO A 17 12.96 83.53 -66.73
C PRO A 17 12.89 82.17 -66.06
N GLU A 18 13.98 81.78 -65.40
CA GLU A 18 14.02 80.66 -64.48
C GLU A 18 12.86 80.89 -63.48
N LYS A 19 11.86 80.01 -63.49
CA LYS A 19 10.77 80.03 -62.50
C LYS A 19 11.41 79.76 -61.14
N GLN A 20 11.73 80.83 -60.41
CA GLN A 20 12.13 80.74 -59.01
C GLN A 20 10.87 80.33 -58.24
N LEU A 21 10.96 79.19 -57.55
CA LEU A 21 9.91 78.74 -56.64
C LEU A 21 9.64 79.85 -55.62
N SER A 22 8.37 80.12 -55.36
CA SER A 22 8.00 81.12 -54.36
C SER A 22 8.28 80.58 -52.95
N ASP A 23 8.55 81.48 -51.99
CA ASP A 23 8.77 81.11 -50.59
C ASP A 23 7.59 80.29 -50.02
N GLU A 24 6.38 80.52 -50.51
CA GLU A 24 5.16 79.77 -50.19
C GLU A 24 5.21 78.32 -50.68
N GLU A 25 5.72 78.07 -51.90
CA GLU A 25 5.90 76.74 -52.47
C GLU A 25 6.98 75.95 -51.70
N ILE A 26 8.07 76.62 -51.31
CA ILE A 26 9.18 76.06 -50.53
C ILE A 26 8.72 75.65 -49.13
N LEU A 27 7.98 76.52 -48.42
CA LEU A 27 7.40 76.20 -47.12
C LEU A 27 6.46 75.00 -47.18
N SER A 28 5.63 74.89 -48.24
CA SER A 28 4.71 73.74 -48.40
C SER A 28 5.44 72.41 -48.65
N LEU A 29 6.60 72.44 -49.32
CA LEU A 29 7.44 71.27 -49.56
C LEU A 29 8.06 70.78 -48.24
N GLN A 30 8.59 71.69 -47.42
CA GLN A 30 9.17 71.36 -46.12
C GLN A 30 8.15 70.76 -45.13
N GLU A 31 6.90 71.25 -45.15
CA GLU A 31 5.83 70.70 -44.31
C GLU A 31 5.46 69.26 -44.74
N LYS A 32 5.46 68.97 -46.04
CA LYS A 32 5.24 67.61 -46.57
C LYS A 32 6.36 66.65 -46.15
N ASP A 33 7.61 67.10 -46.19
CA ASP A 33 8.76 66.30 -45.75
C ASP A 33 8.70 65.99 -44.25
N PHE A 34 8.32 66.98 -43.43
CA PHE A 34 8.11 66.77 -41.99
C PHE A 34 6.98 65.76 -41.72
N ARG A 35 5.84 65.89 -42.42
CA ARG A 35 4.72 64.95 -42.31
C ARG A 35 5.13 63.53 -42.71
N LEU A 36 5.93 63.38 -43.77
CA LEU A 36 6.45 62.09 -44.22
C LEU A 36 7.38 61.46 -43.17
N LEU A 37 8.25 62.26 -42.56
CA LEU A 37 9.12 61.81 -41.47
C LEU A 37 8.30 61.32 -40.26
N MET A 38 7.27 62.06 -39.86
CA MET A 38 6.36 61.65 -38.79
C MET A 38 5.64 60.34 -39.12
N LEU A 39 5.17 60.18 -40.35
CA LEU A 39 4.51 58.95 -40.82
C LEU A 39 5.44 57.73 -40.69
N LYS A 40 6.71 57.88 -41.10
CA LYS A 40 7.71 56.81 -41.02
C LYS A 40 8.01 56.43 -39.57
N MET A 41 8.16 57.40 -38.69
CA MET A 41 8.36 57.15 -37.25
C MET A 41 7.14 56.43 -36.63
N MET A 42 5.92 56.83 -36.99
CA MET A 42 4.71 56.15 -36.52
C MET A 42 4.64 54.71 -37.02
N GLN A 43 5.02 54.46 -38.27
CA GLN A 43 5.04 53.11 -38.85
C GLN A 43 6.07 52.22 -38.15
N ASP A 44 7.30 52.72 -37.91
CA ASP A 44 8.33 51.96 -37.17
C ASP A 44 7.87 51.61 -35.75
N VAL A 45 7.20 52.55 -35.07
CA VAL A 45 6.60 52.31 -33.74
C VAL A 45 5.48 51.26 -33.83
N GLY A 46 4.61 51.35 -34.84
CA GLY A 46 3.54 50.38 -35.09
C GLY A 46 4.09 48.97 -35.31
N ASN A 47 5.05 48.81 -36.21
CA ASN A 47 5.71 47.52 -36.50
C ASN A 47 6.38 46.93 -35.25
N LYS A 48 7.03 47.78 -34.43
CA LYS A 48 7.67 47.33 -33.18
C LYS A 48 6.65 46.89 -32.13
N LEU A 49 5.48 47.53 -32.10
CA LEU A 49 4.38 47.14 -31.20
C LEU A 49 3.75 45.82 -31.66
N GLU A 50 3.53 45.66 -32.96
CA GLU A 50 2.97 44.45 -33.57
C GLU A 50 3.87 43.23 -33.29
N ALA A 51 5.18 43.35 -33.54
CA ALA A 51 6.14 42.27 -33.24
C ALA A 51 6.17 41.90 -31.74
N LYS A 52 6.00 42.86 -30.83
CA LYS A 52 5.87 42.59 -29.39
C LYS A 52 4.55 41.89 -29.07
N MET A 53 3.47 42.25 -29.75
CA MET A 53 2.16 41.64 -29.56
C MET A 53 2.13 40.20 -30.06
N ASP A 54 2.74 39.92 -31.22
CA ASP A 54 2.89 38.57 -31.76
C ASP A 54 3.71 37.67 -30.83
N ASN A 55 4.83 38.18 -30.31
CA ASN A 55 5.66 37.44 -29.36
C ASN A 55 4.92 37.14 -28.05
N LEU A 56 4.15 38.11 -27.54
CA LEU A 56 3.32 37.92 -26.36
C LEU A 56 2.22 36.87 -26.62
N GLN A 57 1.55 36.95 -27.76
CA GLN A 57 0.53 35.99 -28.15
C GLN A 57 1.10 34.57 -28.28
N GLU A 58 2.28 34.42 -28.91
CA GLU A 58 2.95 33.14 -29.04
C GLU A 58 3.32 32.56 -27.67
N THR A 59 3.88 33.38 -26.78
CA THR A 59 4.29 32.97 -25.43
C THR A 59 3.09 32.52 -24.60
N LEU A 60 2.03 33.34 -24.56
CA LEU A 60 0.79 33.00 -23.85
C LEU A 60 0.14 31.74 -24.40
N THR A 61 0.15 31.54 -25.72
CA THR A 61 -0.43 30.34 -26.34
C THR A 61 0.31 29.08 -25.90
N LYS A 62 1.65 29.11 -25.89
CA LYS A 62 2.48 28.00 -25.42
C LYS A 62 2.24 27.70 -23.95
N GLU A 63 2.23 28.72 -23.10
CA GLU A 63 1.96 28.53 -21.66
C GLU A 63 0.58 27.94 -21.39
N ILE A 64 -0.46 28.39 -22.11
CA ILE A 64 -1.82 27.83 -21.99
C ILE A 64 -1.86 26.36 -22.40
N GLN A 65 -1.15 25.99 -23.47
CA GLN A 65 -1.07 24.59 -23.92
C GLN A 65 -0.35 23.71 -22.88
N ASP A 66 0.77 24.18 -22.34
CA ASP A 66 1.52 23.47 -21.31
C ASP A 66 0.70 23.27 -20.03
N ILE A 67 -0.06 24.29 -19.61
CA ILE A 67 -0.95 24.20 -18.45
C ILE A 67 -2.06 23.18 -18.71
N LYS A 68 -2.68 23.18 -19.89
CA LYS A 68 -3.72 22.21 -20.25
C LYS A 68 -3.20 20.78 -20.22
N LEU A 69 -2.02 20.55 -20.78
CA LEU A 69 -1.40 19.22 -20.79
C LEU A 69 -1.15 18.72 -19.37
N LYS A 70 -0.57 19.56 -18.50
CA LYS A 70 -0.35 19.23 -17.08
C LYS A 70 -1.67 18.97 -16.34
N GLN A 71 -2.73 19.72 -16.64
CA GLN A 71 -4.05 19.49 -16.04
C GLN A 71 -4.63 18.13 -16.44
N GLU A 72 -4.47 17.71 -17.69
CA GLU A 72 -4.93 16.41 -18.18
C GLU A 72 -4.16 15.25 -17.51
N GLU A 73 -2.83 15.35 -17.42
CA GLU A 73 -1.99 14.38 -16.71
C GLU A 73 -2.39 14.25 -15.23
N MET A 74 -2.63 15.37 -14.55
CA MET A 74 -3.11 15.37 -13.18
C MET A 74 -4.48 14.70 -13.05
N HIS A 75 -5.41 14.98 -13.97
CA HIS A 75 -6.74 14.39 -13.96
C HIS A 75 -6.71 12.87 -14.12
N ASN A 76 -5.87 12.37 -15.03
CA ASN A 76 -5.66 10.94 -15.24
C ASN A 76 -5.08 10.28 -13.98
N THR A 77 -4.05 10.89 -13.39
CA THR A 77 -3.43 10.39 -12.16
C THR A 77 -4.43 10.33 -11.00
N ILE A 78 -5.26 11.37 -10.82
CA ILE A 78 -6.33 11.39 -9.79
C ILE A 78 -7.33 10.25 -10.02
N THR A 79 -7.67 9.98 -11.28
CA THR A 79 -8.61 8.91 -11.63
C THR A 79 -8.04 7.52 -11.30
N GLU A 80 -6.76 7.29 -11.60
CA GLU A 80 -6.07 6.04 -11.24
C GLU A 80 -5.99 5.84 -9.72
N ILE A 81 -5.66 6.91 -8.98
CA ILE A 81 -5.65 6.88 -7.50
C ILE A 81 -7.04 6.54 -6.97
N LYS A 82 -8.10 7.15 -7.50
CA LYS A 82 -9.47 6.90 -7.08
C LYS A 82 -9.86 5.43 -7.27
N ASN A 83 -9.58 4.87 -8.45
CA ASN A 83 -9.90 3.47 -8.76
C ASN A 83 -9.11 2.50 -7.86
N SER A 84 -7.84 2.82 -7.60
CA SER A 84 -6.98 2.02 -6.70
C SER A 84 -7.49 2.05 -5.26
N LEU A 85 -7.97 3.21 -4.80
CA LEU A 85 -8.55 3.37 -3.46
C LEU A 85 -9.85 2.58 -3.32
N GLU A 86 -10.71 2.62 -4.34
CA GLU A 86 -11.96 1.85 -4.36
C GLU A 86 -11.70 0.34 -4.31
N ALA A 87 -10.75 -0.15 -5.12
CA ALA A 87 -10.32 -1.55 -5.09
C ALA A 87 -9.71 -1.96 -3.74
N ALA A 88 -8.91 -1.09 -3.12
CA ALA A 88 -8.36 -1.33 -1.78
C ALA A 88 -9.47 -1.41 -0.72
N ASN A 89 -10.49 -0.54 -0.82
CA ASN A 89 -11.60 -0.50 0.11
C ASN A 89 -12.44 -1.79 0.04
N SER A 90 -12.73 -2.31 -1.16
CA SER A 90 -13.42 -3.60 -1.31
C SER A 90 -12.63 -4.76 -0.69
N ARG A 91 -11.31 -4.78 -0.87
CA ARG A 91 -10.44 -5.82 -0.27
C ARG A 91 -10.42 -5.75 1.26
N ILE A 92 -10.47 -4.54 1.83
CA ILE A 92 -10.55 -4.35 3.28
C ILE A 92 -11.88 -4.91 3.81
N GLN A 93 -13.00 -4.59 3.16
CA GLN A 93 -14.31 -5.11 3.56
C GLN A 93 -14.36 -6.65 3.53
N GLU A 94 -13.82 -7.27 2.47
CA GLU A 94 -13.72 -8.72 2.37
C GLU A 94 -12.85 -9.31 3.51
N ALA A 95 -11.73 -8.67 3.84
CA ALA A 95 -10.88 -9.09 4.93
C ALA A 95 -11.56 -8.95 6.30
N GLU A 96 -12.33 -7.89 6.52
CA GLU A 96 -13.12 -7.68 7.75
C GLU A 96 -14.17 -8.79 7.93
N GLU A 97 -14.91 -9.13 6.88
CA GLU A 97 -15.87 -10.24 6.91
C GLU A 97 -15.18 -11.59 7.21
N HIS A 98 -14.03 -11.85 6.60
CA HIS A 98 -13.27 -13.06 6.86
C HIS A 98 -12.74 -13.11 8.31
N ILE A 99 -12.25 -11.99 8.86
CA ILE A 99 -11.80 -11.89 10.25
C ILE A 99 -12.96 -12.19 11.19
N SER A 100 -14.13 -11.57 10.99
CA SER A 100 -15.33 -11.84 11.79
C SER A 100 -15.70 -13.33 11.76
N GLY A 101 -15.65 -13.98 10.59
CA GLY A 101 -15.91 -15.41 10.49
C GLY A 101 -14.86 -16.28 11.20
N VAL A 102 -13.61 -15.84 11.28
CA VAL A 102 -12.56 -16.54 12.05
C VAL A 102 -12.77 -16.34 13.56
N GLU A 103 -13.14 -15.14 14.00
CA GLU A 103 -13.44 -14.84 15.40
C GLU A 103 -14.58 -15.72 15.94
N ASP A 104 -15.67 -15.85 15.18
CA ASP A 104 -16.79 -16.73 15.55
C ASP A 104 -16.33 -18.20 15.71
N ARG A 105 -15.53 -18.70 14.77
CA ARG A 105 -14.98 -20.07 14.83
C ARG A 105 -14.04 -20.26 16.01
N LEU A 106 -13.26 -19.25 16.40
CA LEU A 106 -12.38 -19.33 17.56
C LEU A 106 -13.16 -19.46 18.87
N VAL A 107 -14.30 -18.78 18.98
CA VAL A 107 -15.21 -18.93 20.13
C VAL A 107 -15.71 -20.38 20.21
N GLU A 108 -16.20 -20.95 19.11
CA GLU A 108 -16.67 -22.34 19.08
C GLU A 108 -15.57 -23.35 19.46
N ILE A 109 -14.35 -23.15 18.95
CA ILE A 109 -13.20 -24.01 19.29
C ILE A 109 -12.92 -23.91 20.79
N THR A 110 -12.84 -22.71 21.34
CA THR A 110 -12.56 -22.49 22.77
C THR A 110 -13.57 -23.21 23.66
N ASP A 111 -14.86 -23.11 23.34
CA ASP A 111 -15.92 -23.81 24.08
C ASP A 111 -15.78 -25.34 23.97
N ALA A 112 -15.46 -25.85 22.79
CA ALA A 112 -15.23 -27.28 22.56
C ALA A 112 -13.99 -27.79 23.34
N GLU A 113 -12.92 -27.00 23.39
CA GLU A 113 -11.72 -27.32 24.17
C GLU A 113 -12.01 -27.38 25.66
N GLN A 114 -12.72 -26.38 26.21
CA GLN A 114 -13.12 -26.38 27.61
C GLN A 114 -13.97 -27.61 27.97
N LYS A 115 -14.90 -28.01 27.09
CA LYS A 115 -15.70 -29.22 27.29
C LYS A 115 -14.85 -30.48 27.27
N ARG A 116 -13.89 -30.57 26.34
CA ARG A 116 -12.94 -31.69 26.24
C ARG A 116 -12.06 -31.78 27.49
N GLU A 117 -11.56 -30.66 27.98
CA GLU A 117 -10.73 -30.59 29.18
C GLU A 117 -11.48 -31.06 30.42
N LYS A 118 -12.74 -30.62 30.61
CA LYS A 118 -13.62 -31.13 31.68
C LYS A 118 -13.77 -32.66 31.63
N ARG A 119 -13.99 -33.22 30.43
CA ARG A 119 -14.09 -34.69 30.26
C ARG A 119 -12.79 -35.41 30.58
N LEU A 120 -11.65 -34.87 30.15
CA LEU A 120 -10.33 -35.45 30.46
C LEU A 120 -10.05 -35.45 31.96
N LYS A 121 -10.37 -34.35 32.65
CA LYS A 121 -10.22 -34.26 34.10
C LYS A 121 -11.08 -35.30 34.83
N THR A 122 -12.36 -35.43 34.46
CA THR A 122 -13.23 -36.47 35.05
C THR A 122 -12.74 -37.88 34.77
N ASN A 123 -12.23 -38.14 33.55
CA ASN A 123 -11.64 -39.45 33.23
C ASN A 123 -10.38 -39.73 34.05
N GLU A 124 -9.52 -38.74 34.25
CA GLU A 124 -8.32 -38.88 35.08
C GLU A 124 -8.68 -39.19 36.54
N GLU A 125 -9.66 -38.48 37.10
CA GLU A 125 -10.20 -38.74 38.44
C GLU A 125 -10.77 -40.17 38.54
N SER A 126 -11.54 -40.60 37.54
CA SER A 126 -12.11 -41.96 37.49
C SER A 126 -11.03 -43.04 37.40
N LEU A 127 -9.98 -42.83 36.61
CA LEU A 127 -8.85 -43.76 36.49
C LEU A 127 -8.06 -43.86 37.80
N ARG A 128 -7.89 -42.73 38.50
CA ARG A 128 -7.26 -42.69 39.82
C ARG A 128 -8.05 -43.49 40.84
N GLU A 129 -9.37 -43.33 40.87
CA GLU A 129 -10.25 -44.11 41.74
C GLU A 129 -10.20 -45.62 41.42
N LEU A 130 -10.24 -45.98 40.13
CA LEU A 130 -10.09 -47.38 39.71
C LEU A 130 -8.74 -47.97 40.14
N TRP A 131 -7.66 -47.21 39.97
CA TRP A 131 -6.32 -47.64 40.40
C TRP A 131 -6.21 -47.81 41.91
N ASP A 132 -6.79 -46.89 42.68
CA ASP A 132 -6.82 -46.98 44.14
C ASP A 132 -7.69 -48.17 44.61
N ASN A 133 -8.78 -48.48 43.91
CA ASN A 133 -9.59 -49.67 44.17
C ASN A 133 -8.80 -50.96 43.91
N VAL A 134 -8.10 -51.07 42.77
CA VAL A 134 -7.23 -52.22 42.47
C VAL A 134 -6.16 -52.38 43.55
N LYS A 135 -5.51 -51.28 43.98
CA LYS A 135 -4.53 -51.30 45.07
C LYS A 135 -5.11 -51.78 46.40
N ARG A 136 -6.35 -51.41 46.74
CA ARG A 136 -7.00 -51.86 47.98
C ARG A 136 -7.30 -53.35 47.96
N THR A 137 -7.67 -53.91 46.80
CA THR A 137 -7.90 -55.34 46.64
C THR A 137 -6.58 -56.14 46.67
N ASN A 138 -5.48 -55.54 46.22
CA ASN A 138 -4.17 -56.17 46.19
C ASN A 138 -3.48 -56.11 47.57
N SER A 139 -3.28 -57.26 48.22
CA SER A 139 -2.50 -57.37 49.46
C SER A 139 -1.01 -57.57 49.14
N ARG A 140 -0.14 -56.72 49.70
CA ARG A 140 1.32 -56.82 49.54
C ARG A 140 1.97 -57.45 50.77
N ILE A 141 2.73 -58.53 50.58
CA ILE A 141 3.60 -59.12 51.61
C ILE A 141 5.04 -58.74 51.28
N ILE A 142 5.70 -58.00 52.17
CA ILE A 142 7.02 -57.36 51.91
C ILE A 142 8.20 -58.25 52.38
N GLU A 143 7.97 -59.18 53.29
CA GLU A 143 9.02 -59.98 53.93
C GLU A 143 8.88 -61.47 53.57
N VAL A 144 9.12 -61.79 52.29
CA VAL A 144 9.10 -63.17 51.79
C VAL A 144 10.53 -63.60 51.45
N PRO A 145 11.06 -64.72 52.00
CA PRO A 145 12.35 -65.28 51.60
C PRO A 145 12.31 -65.65 50.11
N GLY A 146 13.27 -65.12 49.33
CA GLY A 146 13.28 -65.32 47.88
C GLY A 146 13.65 -66.73 47.47
N GLU A 147 12.66 -67.58 47.18
CA GLU A 147 12.89 -68.78 46.36
C GLU A 147 12.64 -68.44 44.87
N GLU A 148 13.66 -68.64 44.03
CA GLU A 148 13.73 -68.30 42.59
C GLU A 148 12.79 -69.11 41.67
N ARG A 149 11.61 -69.55 42.14
CA ARG A 149 10.65 -70.29 41.31
C ARG A 149 9.27 -69.66 41.39
N GLU A 150 8.97 -68.87 40.36
CA GLU A 150 7.68 -68.22 40.03
C GLU A 150 6.44 -69.14 40.18
N LYS A 151 6.62 -70.47 40.11
CA LYS A 151 5.54 -71.46 40.29
C LYS A 151 5.15 -71.75 41.75
N GLY A 152 5.74 -71.07 42.74
CA GLY A 152 5.52 -71.30 44.17
C GLY A 152 4.79 -70.19 44.93
N THR A 153 4.51 -69.05 44.30
CA THR A 153 4.08 -67.82 45.01
C THR A 153 2.76 -67.97 45.77
N GLU A 154 1.78 -68.68 45.18
CA GLU A 154 0.52 -68.98 45.86
C GLU A 154 0.70 -69.93 47.04
N LYS A 155 1.58 -70.94 46.90
CA LYS A 155 1.88 -71.88 47.98
C LYS A 155 2.57 -71.19 49.16
N VAL A 156 3.52 -70.31 48.87
CA VAL A 156 4.19 -69.47 49.89
C VAL A 156 3.19 -68.56 50.59
N PHE A 157 2.25 -67.98 49.85
CA PHE A 157 1.18 -67.16 50.44
C PHE A 157 0.27 -67.97 51.37
N GLN A 158 -0.12 -69.19 50.97
CA GLN A 158 -0.91 -70.10 51.81
C GLN A 158 -0.15 -70.54 53.07
N GLU A 159 1.15 -70.84 52.96
CA GLU A 159 2.01 -71.19 54.10
C GLU A 159 2.09 -70.02 55.10
N ILE A 160 2.31 -68.79 54.62
CA ILE A 160 2.36 -67.59 55.46
C ILE A 160 1.02 -67.34 56.18
N ILE A 161 -0.12 -67.54 55.51
CA ILE A 161 -1.45 -67.40 56.14
C ILE A 161 -1.67 -68.49 57.19
N ALA A 162 -1.31 -69.74 56.89
CA ALA A 162 -1.49 -70.85 57.82
C ALA A 162 -0.65 -70.69 59.10
N GLU A 163 0.56 -70.14 58.98
CA GLU A 163 1.44 -69.85 60.12
C GLU A 163 0.93 -68.68 60.97
N ASN A 164 0.52 -67.57 60.34
CA ASN A 164 0.20 -66.34 61.06
C ASN A 164 -1.28 -66.25 61.50
N VAL A 165 -2.21 -66.87 60.76
CA VAL A 165 -3.66 -66.84 61.03
C VAL A 165 -4.26 -68.25 60.85
N PRO A 166 -3.98 -69.19 61.76
CA PRO A 166 -4.29 -70.62 61.58
C PRO A 166 -5.80 -70.95 61.49
N ASN A 167 -6.67 -70.03 61.91
CA ASN A 167 -8.12 -70.18 61.78
C ASN A 167 -8.64 -69.81 60.38
N LEU A 168 -7.90 -69.02 59.61
CA LEU A 168 -8.26 -68.62 58.25
C LEU A 168 -7.99 -69.74 57.22
N GLY A 169 -6.96 -70.56 57.46
CA GLY A 169 -6.58 -71.67 56.57
C GLY A 169 -7.53 -72.87 56.56
N LYS A 170 -8.60 -72.84 57.38
CA LYS A 170 -9.64 -73.89 57.44
C LYS A 170 -10.91 -73.53 56.67
N GLU A 171 -11.09 -72.25 56.34
CA GLU A 171 -12.14 -71.81 55.42
C GLU A 171 -11.61 -71.97 53.98
N PRO A 172 -12.47 -72.26 52.98
CA PRO A 172 -12.02 -72.25 51.59
C PRO A 172 -11.53 -70.83 51.27
N LEU A 173 -10.20 -70.65 51.20
CA LEU A 173 -9.55 -69.41 50.78
C LEU A 173 -10.29 -68.90 49.55
N THR A 174 -10.91 -67.73 49.65
CA THR A 174 -11.51 -67.03 48.51
C THR A 174 -10.49 -67.04 47.38
N GLN A 175 -10.89 -67.58 46.23
CA GLN A 175 -10.04 -67.88 45.08
C GLN A 175 -9.01 -66.77 44.87
N ILE A 176 -7.74 -67.06 45.15
CA ILE A 176 -6.64 -66.17 44.81
C ILE A 176 -6.67 -66.09 43.28
N GLN A 177 -6.99 -64.91 42.76
CA GLN A 177 -7.20 -64.76 41.33
C GLN A 177 -5.85 -64.70 40.60
N GLU A 178 -4.84 -64.09 41.21
CA GLU A 178 -3.47 -64.02 40.69
C GLU A 178 -2.48 -63.68 41.82
N ALA A 179 -1.29 -64.28 41.81
CA ALA A 179 -0.20 -63.97 42.74
C ALA A 179 1.10 -63.79 41.96
N GLN A 180 1.78 -62.65 42.16
CA GLN A 180 3.00 -62.31 41.43
C GLN A 180 4.05 -61.72 42.39
N GLN A 181 5.33 -62.01 42.13
CA GLN A 181 6.44 -61.38 42.83
C GLN A 181 6.87 -60.12 42.08
N GLU A 182 6.77 -58.96 42.75
CA GLU A 182 7.17 -57.67 42.19
C GLU A 182 8.54 -57.26 42.77
N TYR A 183 9.57 -57.15 41.94
CA TYR A 183 10.89 -56.69 42.36
C TYR A 183 10.97 -55.15 42.33
N HIS A 184 11.29 -54.51 43.45
CA HIS A 184 11.64 -53.09 43.47
C HIS A 184 13.15 -52.93 43.25
N ILE A 185 13.54 -52.60 42.02
CA ILE A 185 14.89 -52.12 41.71
C ILE A 185 15.00 -50.70 42.26
N LYS A 186 15.96 -50.46 43.17
CA LYS A 186 16.25 -49.15 43.76
C LYS A 186 17.02 -48.25 42.80
#